data_AF-J8ZYP9-F1
#
_entry.id   AF-J8ZYP9-F1
#
_cell.length_a   1.000
_cell.length_b   1.000
_cell.length_c   1.000
_cell.angle_alpha   90.00
_cell.angle_beta   90.00
_cell.angle_gamma   90.00
#
_symmetry.space_group_name_H-M   'P 1'
#
loop_
_entity.id
_entity.type
_entity.pdbx_description
1 polymer ?
#
loop_
_entity_poly.entity_id
_entity_poly.type
_entity_poly.pdbx_seq_one_letter_code
_entity_poly.pdbx_strand_id
1 'polypeptide(L)'
;MNEEEDEIIISNLEEIDMTFSQINRVLKQIEQKFECFKNKSKVLSANFKPWQNFFGISECSQKTAKNNDLGGDFEYCMDNTLQSIVLESTIAKDYESIYNTENTKQSDIQNNLPESYLSRSKIGVSTNNVNSSNICLNEDKKYVCADFNKSLLPQIFESEFELIDEIYQIIKEHRQITLTEIQDKFKNEDEKKISIILNLLIRKNFIIFQNGAFLV
;
A
#
# COMPACT_ATOMS: atom_id res chain seq x y z
N MET A 1 24.69 20.88 -44.74
CA MET A 1 23.75 20.79 -43.60
C MET A 1 22.60 19.96 -44.12
N ASN A 2 22.40 18.79 -43.54
CA ASN A 2 21.36 17.86 -43.95
C ASN A 2 20.06 18.33 -43.33
N GLU A 3 19.06 18.68 -44.14
CA GLU A 3 17.72 19.10 -43.67
C GLU A 3 17.08 18.04 -42.74
N GLU A 4 17.42 16.77 -42.96
CA GLU A 4 16.99 15.65 -42.11
C GLU A 4 17.54 15.73 -40.67
N GLU A 5 18.75 16.26 -40.47
CA GLU A 5 19.31 16.44 -39.12
C GLU A 5 18.55 17.53 -38.35
N ASP A 6 18.14 18.61 -39.03
CA ASP A 6 17.40 19.71 -38.43
C ASP A 6 15.97 19.29 -38.03
N GLU A 7 15.30 18.46 -38.85
CA GLU A 7 13.97 17.91 -38.52
C GLU A 7 14.02 16.99 -37.29
N ILE A 8 15.06 16.16 -37.17
CA ILE A 8 15.26 15.30 -35.99
C ILE A 8 15.49 16.16 -34.74
N ILE A 9 16.27 17.24 -34.83
CA ILE A 9 16.51 18.15 -33.70
C ILE A 9 15.20 18.80 -33.24
N ILE A 10 14.37 19.28 -34.17
CA ILE A 10 13.07 19.89 -33.85
C ILE A 10 12.14 18.88 -33.17
N SER A 11 12.02 17.67 -33.72
CA SER A 11 11.20 16.61 -33.12
C SER A 11 11.64 16.27 -31.69
N ASN A 12 12.95 16.20 -31.45
CA ASN A 12 13.49 15.93 -30.12
C ASN A 12 13.17 17.06 -29.12
N LEU A 13 13.23 18.32 -29.56
CA LEU A 13 12.88 19.47 -28.72
C LEU A 13 11.40 19.47 -28.34
N GLU A 14 10.52 19.14 -29.29
CA GLU A 14 9.08 19.04 -29.02
C GLU A 14 8.77 17.92 -28.02
N GLU A 15 9.43 16.76 -28.14
CA GLU A 15 9.30 15.67 -27.18
C GLU A 15 9.76 16.10 -25.78
N ILE A 16 10.90 16.79 -25.70
CA ILE A 16 11.43 17.34 -24.45
C ILE A 16 10.42 18.31 -23.82
N ASP A 17 9.87 19.25 -24.57
CA ASP A 17 8.87 20.20 -24.05
C ASP A 17 7.60 19.50 -23.56
N MET A 18 7.18 18.45 -24.26
CA MET A 18 6.02 17.66 -23.88
C MET A 18 6.27 16.88 -22.58
N THR A 19 7.45 16.28 -22.42
CA THR A 19 7.83 15.59 -21.17
C THR A 19 7.95 16.55 -19.99
N PHE A 20 8.55 17.74 -20.17
CA PHE A 20 8.58 18.78 -19.14
C PHE A 20 7.18 19.22 -18.70
N SER A 21 6.26 19.36 -19.65
CA SER A 21 4.86 19.70 -19.37
C SER A 21 4.17 18.60 -18.56
N GLN A 22 4.43 17.33 -18.86
CA GLN A 22 3.92 16.20 -18.10
C GLN A 22 4.48 16.17 -16.68
N ILE A 23 5.79 16.36 -16.51
CA ILE A 23 6.45 16.42 -15.19
C ILE A 23 5.82 17.53 -14.34
N ASN A 24 5.67 18.73 -14.89
CA ASN A 24 5.06 19.86 -14.18
C ASN A 24 3.61 19.57 -13.75
N ARG A 25 2.84 18.87 -14.59
CA ARG A 25 1.48 18.45 -14.25
C ARG A 25 1.48 17.46 -13.08
N VAL A 26 2.40 16.49 -13.07
CA VAL A 26 2.52 15.52 -11.98
C VAL A 26 2.95 16.21 -10.68
N LEU A 27 3.94 17.10 -10.72
CA LEU A 27 4.38 17.86 -9.55
C LEU A 27 3.23 18.66 -8.92
N LYS A 28 2.41 19.33 -9.75
CA LYS A 28 1.24 20.06 -9.27
C LYS A 28 0.20 19.16 -8.61
N GLN A 29 0.01 17.94 -9.11
CA GLN A 29 -0.88 16.97 -8.48
C GLN A 29 -0.35 16.47 -7.13
N ILE A 30 0.98 16.26 -7.03
CA ILE A 30 1.63 15.87 -5.78
C ILE A 30 1.46 16.97 -4.74
N GLU A 31 1.70 18.22 -5.10
CA GLU A 31 1.52 19.38 -4.21
C GLU A 31 0.08 19.47 -3.68
N GLN A 32 -0.91 19.33 -4.56
CA GLN A 32 -2.33 19.30 -4.17
C GLN A 32 -2.66 18.15 -3.21
N LYS A 33 -2.12 16.95 -3.44
CA LYS A 33 -2.28 15.80 -2.54
C LYS A 33 -1.62 16.04 -1.19
N PHE A 34 -0.44 16.65 -1.17
CA PHE A 34 0.28 16.97 0.06
C PHE A 34 -0.49 17.98 0.91
N GLU A 35 -1.03 19.03 0.30
CA GLU A 35 -1.84 20.02 1.01
C GLU A 35 -3.16 19.41 1.54
N CYS A 36 -3.79 18.53 0.77
CA CYS A 36 -4.95 17.75 1.23
C CYS A 36 -4.61 16.87 2.44
N PHE A 37 -3.48 16.16 2.40
CA PHE A 37 -3.01 15.33 3.50
C PHE A 37 -2.71 16.17 4.76
N LYS A 38 -2.02 17.30 4.60
CA LYS A 38 -1.72 18.25 5.69
C LYS A 38 -3.00 18.74 6.38
N ASN A 39 -4.03 19.08 5.59
CA ASN A 39 -5.31 19.51 6.15
C ASN A 39 -6.05 18.38 6.87
N LYS A 40 -6.04 17.15 6.32
CA LYS A 40 -6.58 15.98 7.03
C LYS A 40 -5.85 15.69 8.34
N SER A 41 -4.52 15.78 8.34
CA SER A 41 -3.68 15.59 9.53
C SER A 41 -3.96 16.65 10.61
N LYS A 42 -4.18 17.92 10.22
CA LYS A 42 -4.63 18.97 11.13
C LYS A 42 -5.99 18.68 11.75
N VAL A 43 -6.97 18.23 10.95
CA VAL A 43 -8.29 17.85 11.44
C VAL A 43 -8.19 16.66 12.40
N LEU A 44 -7.39 15.66 12.04
CA LEU A 44 -7.18 14.46 12.85
C LEU A 44 -6.52 14.80 14.20
N SER A 45 -5.46 15.60 14.20
CA SER A 45 -4.81 16.07 15.43
C SER A 45 -5.75 16.91 16.31
N ALA A 46 -6.57 17.79 15.72
CA ALA A 46 -7.59 18.51 16.47
C ALA A 46 -8.63 17.57 17.10
N ASN A 47 -9.08 16.53 16.38
CA ASN A 47 -10.03 15.53 16.88
C ASN A 47 -9.44 14.64 17.97
N PHE A 48 -8.12 14.44 17.99
CA PHE A 48 -7.45 13.66 19.05
C PHE A 48 -7.08 14.48 20.28
N LYS A 49 -7.19 15.82 20.24
CA LYS A 49 -6.88 16.68 21.39
C LYS A 49 -7.65 16.31 22.68
N PRO A 50 -8.96 15.98 22.66
CA PRO A 50 -9.66 15.54 23.86
C PRO A 50 -9.10 14.24 24.44
N TRP A 51 -8.68 13.31 23.56
CA TRP A 51 -8.06 12.04 23.98
C TRP A 51 -6.68 12.27 24.58
N GLN A 52 -5.86 13.13 23.97
CA GLN A 52 -4.56 13.52 24.54
C GLN A 52 -4.73 14.14 25.93
N ASN A 53 -5.71 15.03 26.11
CA ASN A 53 -6.04 15.61 27.41
C ASN A 53 -6.53 14.55 28.42
N PHE A 54 -7.37 13.62 27.97
CA PHE A 54 -7.92 12.55 28.81
C PHE A 54 -6.82 11.62 29.36
N PHE A 55 -5.88 11.22 28.49
CA PHE A 55 -4.77 10.35 28.89
C PHE A 55 -3.64 11.08 29.62
N GLY A 56 -3.76 12.40 29.84
CA GLY A 56 -2.69 13.17 30.47
C GLY A 56 -1.39 13.10 29.67
N ILE A 57 -1.48 12.92 28.34
CA ILE A 57 -0.36 13.12 27.43
C ILE A 57 -0.18 14.64 27.32
N SER A 58 0.18 15.26 28.43
CA SER A 58 0.71 16.61 28.42
C SER A 58 1.93 16.56 27.53
N GLU A 59 1.91 17.34 26.45
CA GLU A 59 3.08 17.58 25.63
C GLU A 59 4.26 17.74 26.58
N CYS A 60 5.21 16.81 26.53
CA CYS A 60 6.47 16.99 27.22
C CYS A 60 7.06 18.22 26.55
N SER A 61 6.78 19.38 27.14
CA SER A 61 7.27 20.65 26.65
C SER A 61 8.76 20.53 26.83
N GLN A 62 9.44 20.12 25.76
CA GLN A 62 10.86 20.22 25.62
C GLN A 62 11.10 21.73 25.71
N LYS A 63 11.26 22.19 26.94
CA LYS A 63 11.87 23.48 27.24
C LYS A 63 13.25 23.32 26.64
N THR A 64 13.40 23.79 25.42
CA THR A 64 14.68 24.04 24.81
C THR A 64 15.37 25.02 25.75
N ALA A 65 16.17 24.45 26.66
CA ALA A 65 17.05 25.21 27.51
C ALA A 65 17.90 26.04 26.55
N LYS A 66 17.71 27.36 26.59
CA LYS A 66 18.59 28.31 25.93
C LYS A 66 19.94 28.18 26.63
N ASN A 67 20.74 27.22 26.20
CA ASN A 67 22.08 27.00 26.72
C ASN A 67 23.00 28.07 26.17
N ASN A 68 23.10 29.17 26.90
CA ASN A 68 24.35 29.91 27.02
C ASN A 68 25.00 29.45 28.33
N ASP A 69 25.60 28.27 28.37
CA ASP A 69 26.86 28.08 29.10
C ASP A 69 27.45 26.70 28.84
N LEU A 70 28.77 26.68 28.69
CA LEU A 70 29.56 25.48 28.49
C LEU A 70 29.70 24.70 29.81
N GLY A 71 29.45 23.40 29.74
CA GLY A 71 30.02 22.43 30.67
C GLY A 71 29.03 21.89 31.68
N GLY A 72 28.69 20.61 31.55
CA GLY A 72 27.92 19.88 32.55
C GLY A 72 27.24 18.66 31.94
N ASP A 73 27.90 17.52 32.11
CA ASP A 73 27.48 16.13 31.97
C ASP A 73 26.03 15.86 31.51
N PHE A 74 25.96 15.24 30.33
CA PHE A 74 24.76 14.75 29.66
C PHE A 74 24.13 13.60 30.46
N GLU A 75 23.22 13.93 31.38
CA GLU A 75 22.29 12.96 31.96
C GLU A 75 21.21 12.67 30.91
N TYR A 76 21.42 11.61 30.12
CA TYR A 76 20.41 11.05 29.23
C TYR A 76 19.26 10.48 30.07
N CYS A 77 18.19 11.26 30.24
CA CYS A 77 16.89 10.70 30.59
C CYS A 77 16.32 10.00 29.34
N MET A 78 16.84 8.81 29.04
CA MET A 78 16.18 7.84 28.16
C MET A 78 15.10 7.15 28.98
N ASP A 79 13.98 7.83 29.15
CA ASP A 79 12.71 7.17 29.44
C ASP A 79 11.62 7.84 28.59
N ASN A 80 11.51 7.35 27.36
CA ASN A 80 10.23 7.02 26.76
C ASN A 80 10.46 6.20 25.48
N THR A 81 10.20 4.91 25.65
CA THR A 81 10.18 3.73 24.77
C THR A 81 9.34 3.88 23.48
N LEU A 82 9.42 5.01 22.77
CA LEU A 82 8.73 5.25 21.49
C LEU A 82 9.60 5.92 20.41
N GLN A 83 10.92 5.99 20.62
CA GLN A 83 11.87 6.44 19.59
C GLN A 83 12.64 5.27 18.99
N SER A 84 11.94 4.37 18.28
CA SER A 84 12.55 3.60 17.20
C SER A 84 11.48 3.01 16.28
N ILE A 85 10.65 3.88 15.69
CA ILE A 85 10.15 3.59 14.35
C ILE A 85 11.09 4.36 13.42
N VAL A 86 12.23 3.73 13.13
CA VAL A 86 13.05 4.12 11.99
C VAL A 86 12.13 4.01 10.78
N LEU A 87 11.64 5.15 10.28
CA LEU A 87 11.12 5.21 8.92
C LEU A 87 12.31 4.94 7.99
N GLU A 88 12.56 3.67 7.69
CA GLU A 88 13.30 3.29 6.50
C GLU A 88 12.47 3.78 5.31
N SER A 89 12.77 4.99 4.83
CA SER A 89 12.32 5.45 3.53
C SER A 89 13.04 4.60 2.49
N THR A 90 12.46 3.45 2.15
CA THR A 90 12.80 2.73 0.93
C THR A 90 12.34 3.59 -0.24
N ILE A 91 13.25 4.46 -0.70
CA ILE A 91 13.17 5.06 -2.04
C ILE A 91 13.36 3.89 -3.01
N ALA A 92 12.25 3.23 -3.33
CA ALA A 92 12.19 2.27 -4.42
C ALA A 92 12.51 3.03 -5.71
N LYS A 93 13.67 2.70 -6.28
CA LYS A 93 14.08 3.13 -7.62
C LYS A 93 13.26 2.34 -8.64
N ASP A 94 12.03 2.75 -8.87
CA ASP A 94 11.26 2.34 -10.05
C ASP A 94 11.37 3.44 -11.11
N TYR A 95 12.58 3.55 -11.68
CA TYR A 95 12.78 4.20 -12.97
C TYR A 95 13.46 3.17 -13.87
N GLU A 96 12.67 2.34 -14.54
CA GLU A 96 13.06 1.76 -15.83
C GLU A 96 11.85 1.13 -16.54
N SER A 97 11.88 1.20 -17.88
CA SER A 97 10.92 0.66 -18.84
C SER A 97 9.70 1.52 -19.20
N ILE A 98 9.96 2.72 -19.77
CA ILE A 98 9.14 3.23 -20.89
C ILE A 98 10.02 3.25 -22.13
N TYR A 99 10.22 2.09 -22.75
CA TYR A 99 10.46 1.98 -24.19
C TYR A 99 9.85 0.66 -24.64
N ASN A 100 8.84 0.76 -25.50
CA ASN A 100 8.57 -0.08 -26.67
C ASN A 100 7.13 0.19 -27.14
N THR A 101 6.97 1.07 -28.13
CA THR A 101 5.76 1.11 -28.96
C THR A 101 6.22 1.20 -30.41
N GLU A 102 6.42 0.06 -31.03
CA GLU A 102 6.51 -0.04 -32.47
C GLU A 102 5.09 -0.07 -33.07
N ASN A 103 4.86 0.87 -33.98
CA ASN A 103 4.08 0.73 -35.20
C ASN A 103 2.61 0.29 -35.10
N THR A 104 1.70 1.25 -35.23
CA THR A 104 0.54 1.03 -36.11
C THR A 104 0.14 2.30 -36.84
N LYS A 105 -0.01 2.14 -38.16
CA LYS A 105 -0.20 3.19 -39.15
C LYS A 105 -1.51 3.95 -38.97
N GLN A 106 -1.36 5.25 -39.15
CA GLN A 106 -2.31 6.31 -39.44
C GLN A 106 -3.37 5.94 -40.50
N SER A 107 -4.64 6.25 -40.23
CA SER A 107 -5.55 6.88 -41.21
C SER A 107 -6.86 7.39 -40.56
N ASP A 108 -7.10 8.68 -40.79
CA ASP A 108 -8.38 9.34 -41.07
C ASP A 108 -9.37 9.73 -39.95
N ILE A 109 -9.29 11.02 -39.59
CA ILE A 109 -10.35 12.07 -39.62
C ILE A 109 -11.80 11.60 -39.38
N GLN A 110 -12.42 12.05 -38.28
CA GLN A 110 -13.58 12.97 -38.31
C GLN A 110 -14.09 13.33 -36.90
N ASN A 111 -14.20 14.66 -36.68
CA ASN A 111 -15.01 15.28 -35.64
C ASN A 111 -16.46 14.79 -35.72
N ASN A 112 -17.08 14.50 -34.58
CA ASN A 112 -18.45 14.94 -34.22
C ASN A 112 -18.80 14.49 -32.80
N LEU A 113 -18.96 15.47 -31.91
CA LEU A 113 -19.76 15.35 -30.70
C LEU A 113 -21.25 15.26 -31.12
N PRO A 114 -22.08 14.45 -30.45
CA PRO A 114 -22.99 15.11 -29.52
C PRO A 114 -23.18 14.36 -28.19
N GLU A 115 -23.29 15.21 -27.18
CA GLU A 115 -23.72 14.99 -25.81
C GLU A 115 -25.18 14.53 -25.77
N SER A 116 -25.46 13.32 -25.26
CA SER A 116 -26.79 12.95 -24.78
C SER A 116 -26.80 11.57 -24.08
N TYR A 117 -27.08 11.61 -22.77
CA TYR A 117 -27.76 10.60 -21.96
C TYR A 117 -27.37 9.12 -22.15
N LEU A 118 -26.58 8.59 -21.22
CA LEU A 118 -26.79 7.23 -20.69
C LEU A 118 -26.04 7.06 -19.36
N SER A 119 -26.81 7.15 -18.27
CA SER A 119 -26.47 6.57 -16.97
C SER A 119 -26.19 5.08 -17.14
N ARG A 120 -24.95 4.66 -16.92
CA ARG A 120 -24.63 3.25 -16.63
C ARG A 120 -23.36 3.17 -15.79
N SER A 121 -23.54 2.84 -14.51
CA SER A 121 -22.45 2.49 -13.60
C SER A 121 -21.69 1.28 -14.16
N LYS A 122 -20.50 1.52 -14.70
CA LYS A 122 -19.49 0.49 -14.95
C LYS A 122 -18.26 0.85 -14.11
N ILE A 123 -18.18 0.22 -12.94
CA ILE A 123 -16.96 0.10 -12.16
C ILE A 123 -16.07 -0.86 -12.96
N GLY A 124 -15.21 -0.28 -13.80
CA GLY A 124 -14.12 -0.99 -14.47
C GLY A 124 -12.90 -0.99 -13.55
N VAL A 125 -12.68 -2.10 -12.86
CA VAL A 125 -11.43 -2.38 -12.14
C VAL A 125 -10.39 -2.74 -13.21
N SER A 126 -9.47 -1.81 -13.46
CA SER A 126 -8.24 -2.09 -14.19
C SER A 126 -7.20 -2.56 -13.19
N THR A 127 -6.73 -3.78 -13.43
CA THR A 127 -5.59 -4.44 -12.80
C THR A 127 -4.35 -3.57 -12.93
N ASN A 128 -3.63 -3.33 -11.82
CA ASN A 128 -2.22 -3.69 -11.67
C ASN A 128 -1.69 -3.36 -10.26
N ASN A 129 -0.89 -4.30 -9.77
CA ASN A 129 0.02 -4.24 -8.63
C ASN A 129 -0.58 -4.34 -7.22
N VAL A 130 -0.77 -5.58 -6.77
CA VAL A 130 -1.03 -5.91 -5.36
C VAL A 130 0.31 -5.82 -4.62
N ASN A 131 0.70 -4.61 -4.22
CA ASN A 131 1.64 -4.46 -3.12
C ASN A 131 0.91 -4.90 -1.85
N SER A 132 1.46 -5.95 -1.21
CA SER A 132 1.13 -6.39 0.13
C SER A 132 0.98 -5.18 1.04
N SER A 133 -0.26 -4.89 1.43
CA SER A 133 -0.54 -3.99 2.52
C SER A 133 0.04 -4.62 3.78
N ASN A 134 1.22 -4.16 4.19
CA ASN A 134 1.76 -4.41 5.53
C ASN A 134 0.79 -3.81 6.54
N ILE A 135 -0.15 -4.63 7.00
CA ILE A 135 -0.95 -4.35 8.18
C ILE A 135 0.03 -4.37 9.35
N CYS A 136 0.44 -3.18 9.79
CA CYS A 136 1.25 -3.01 10.97
C CYS A 136 0.43 -3.43 12.19
N LEU A 137 0.72 -4.63 12.71
CA LEU A 137 0.10 -5.20 13.90
C LEU A 137 0.89 -4.69 15.11
N ASN A 138 0.26 -3.85 15.94
CA ASN A 138 0.78 -3.48 17.25
C ASN A 138 0.95 -4.76 18.11
N GLU A 139 2.14 -4.95 18.68
CA GLU A 139 2.61 -6.24 19.23
C GLU A 139 1.97 -6.67 20.56
N ASP A 140 1.16 -5.85 21.23
CA ASP A 140 0.66 -6.19 22.58
C ASP A 140 -0.80 -6.67 22.65
N LYS A 141 -1.49 -6.75 21.51
CA LYS A 141 -2.83 -7.35 21.50
C LYS A 141 -2.69 -8.85 21.29
N LYS A 142 -2.94 -9.63 22.35
CA LYS A 142 -3.16 -11.08 22.25
C LYS A 142 -4.32 -11.31 21.28
N TYR A 143 -4.01 -11.59 20.02
CA TYR A 143 -5.00 -11.84 18.98
C TYR A 143 -5.75 -13.12 19.34
N VAL A 144 -7.07 -13.02 19.42
CA VAL A 144 -7.95 -14.17 19.64
C VAL A 144 -8.51 -14.53 18.27
N CYS A 145 -8.10 -15.68 17.72
CA CYS A 145 -8.71 -16.21 16.52
C CYS A 145 -10.16 -16.62 16.82
N ALA A 146 -11.04 -16.33 15.86
CA ALA A 146 -12.41 -16.82 15.92
C ALA A 146 -12.44 -18.32 15.57
N ASP A 147 -13.37 -19.05 16.17
CA ASP A 147 -13.61 -20.44 15.79
C ASP A 147 -14.05 -20.50 14.33
N PHE A 148 -13.38 -21.36 13.56
CA PHE A 148 -13.66 -21.53 12.15
C PHE A 148 -15.09 -22.05 11.93
N ASN A 149 -15.85 -21.32 11.12
CA ASN A 149 -17.22 -21.64 10.77
C ASN A 149 -17.47 -21.42 9.28
N LYS A 150 -17.74 -22.52 8.55
CA LYS A 150 -18.00 -22.52 7.11
C LYS A 150 -19.15 -21.62 6.69
N SER A 151 -20.16 -21.47 7.54
CA SER A 151 -21.34 -20.64 7.23
C SER A 151 -21.03 -19.14 7.09
N LEU A 152 -19.87 -18.70 7.60
CA LEU A 152 -19.41 -17.32 7.47
C LEU A 152 -18.64 -17.05 6.17
N LEU A 153 -18.35 -18.10 5.38
CA LEU A 153 -17.66 -18.00 4.11
C LEU A 153 -18.63 -17.58 2.99
N PRO A 154 -18.20 -16.75 2.03
CA PRO A 154 -19.01 -16.43 0.87
C PRO A 154 -19.35 -17.67 0.04
N GLN A 155 -20.59 -17.74 -0.50
CA GLN A 155 -21.07 -18.85 -1.34
C GLN A 155 -20.23 -19.08 -2.61
N ILE A 156 -19.49 -18.06 -3.08
CA ILE A 156 -18.57 -18.20 -4.22
C ILE A 156 -17.44 -19.22 -3.99
N PHE A 157 -17.23 -19.68 -2.74
CA PHE A 157 -16.23 -20.69 -2.40
C PHE A 157 -16.84 -22.08 -2.12
N GLU A 158 -18.11 -22.31 -2.45
CA GLU A 158 -18.78 -23.59 -2.15
C GLU A 158 -18.05 -24.81 -2.73
N SER A 159 -17.48 -24.68 -3.94
CA SER A 159 -16.65 -25.72 -4.58
C SER A 159 -15.30 -25.95 -3.89
N GLU A 160 -14.83 -24.98 -3.11
CA GLU A 160 -13.51 -24.97 -2.47
C GLU A 160 -13.58 -25.22 -0.96
N PHE A 161 -14.77 -25.47 -0.39
CA PHE A 161 -14.92 -25.63 1.05
C PHE A 161 -14.08 -26.78 1.63
N GLU A 162 -13.91 -27.87 0.90
CA GLU A 162 -13.03 -28.98 1.32
C GLU A 162 -11.57 -28.54 1.40
N LEU A 163 -11.08 -27.82 0.38
CA LEU A 163 -9.72 -27.27 0.37
C LEU A 163 -9.50 -26.24 1.48
N ILE A 164 -10.48 -25.37 1.74
CA ILE A 164 -10.40 -24.38 2.82
C ILE A 164 -10.29 -25.06 4.18
N ASP A 165 -11.08 -26.12 4.41
CA ASP A 165 -11.01 -26.91 5.64
C ASP A 165 -9.64 -27.56 5.81
N GLU A 166 -9.12 -28.20 4.77
CA GLU A 166 -7.83 -28.88 4.82
C GLU A 166 -6.69 -27.89 5.13
N ILE A 167 -6.68 -26.73 4.46
CA ILE A 167 -5.71 -25.67 4.73
C ILE A 167 -5.82 -25.22 6.19
N TYR A 168 -7.04 -24.97 6.68
CA TYR A 168 -7.24 -24.53 8.06
C TYR A 168 -6.77 -25.59 9.09
N GLN A 169 -7.09 -26.87 8.87
CA GLN A 169 -6.63 -27.94 9.77
C GLN A 169 -5.11 -28.06 9.80
N ILE A 170 -4.45 -27.95 8.64
CA ILE A 170 -2.99 -27.98 8.57
C ILE A 170 -2.37 -26.85 9.38
N ILE A 171 -2.88 -25.62 9.24
CA ILE A 171 -2.38 -24.45 10.00
C ILE A 171 -2.62 -24.67 11.50
N LYS A 172 -3.80 -25.19 11.87
CA LYS A 172 -4.15 -25.50 13.26
C LYS A 172 -3.24 -26.55 13.89
N GLU A 173 -2.84 -27.58 13.14
CA GLU A 173 -1.96 -28.65 13.61
C GLU A 173 -0.50 -28.19 13.79
N HIS A 174 0.01 -27.35 12.89
CA HIS A 174 1.45 -27.03 12.83
C HIS A 174 1.86 -25.87 13.76
N ARG A 175 0.89 -25.19 14.40
CA ARG A 175 1.03 -23.95 15.22
C ARG A 175 1.61 -22.75 14.48
N GLN A 176 2.65 -22.94 13.68
CA GLN A 176 3.28 -21.97 12.78
C GLN A 176 3.61 -22.69 11.48
N ILE A 177 3.11 -22.17 10.36
CA ILE A 177 3.41 -22.71 9.03
C ILE A 177 3.66 -21.58 8.04
N THR A 178 4.69 -21.69 7.22
CA THR A 178 5.04 -20.68 6.20
C THR A 178 4.22 -20.87 4.92
N LEU A 179 4.13 -19.81 4.10
CA LEU A 179 3.43 -19.89 2.80
C LEU A 179 4.01 -21.00 1.91
N THR A 180 5.34 -21.12 1.88
CA THR A 180 6.06 -22.12 1.10
C THR A 180 5.71 -23.54 1.53
N GLU A 181 5.59 -23.79 2.83
CA GLU A 181 5.20 -25.12 3.34
C GLU A 181 3.74 -25.47 3.01
N ILE A 182 2.83 -24.49 3.03
CA ILE A 182 1.45 -24.69 2.57
C ILE A 182 1.45 -25.03 1.08
N GLN A 183 2.14 -24.25 0.25
CA GLN A 183 2.24 -24.50 -1.20
C GLN A 183 2.88 -25.86 -1.50
N ASP A 184 3.89 -26.27 -0.74
CA ASP A 184 4.53 -27.59 -0.89
C ASP A 184 3.61 -28.75 -0.52
N LYS A 185 2.64 -28.56 0.39
CA LYS A 185 1.62 -29.58 0.69
C LYS A 185 0.54 -29.65 -0.38
N PHE A 186 0.22 -28.52 -1.02
CA PHE A 186 -0.85 -28.40 -2.00
C PHE A 186 -0.32 -28.18 -3.43
N LYS A 187 0.70 -28.94 -3.85
CA LYS A 187 1.34 -28.83 -5.18
C LYS A 187 0.40 -29.00 -6.37
N ASN A 188 -0.75 -29.63 -6.16
CA ASN A 188 -1.74 -29.89 -7.20
C ASN A 188 -2.71 -28.72 -7.41
N GLU A 189 -2.73 -27.73 -6.51
CA GLU A 189 -3.62 -26.58 -6.57
C GLU A 189 -2.90 -25.34 -7.12
N ASP A 190 -3.66 -24.42 -7.72
CA ASP A 190 -3.12 -23.15 -8.20
C ASP A 190 -2.65 -22.28 -7.02
N GLU A 191 -1.41 -21.81 -7.10
CA GLU A 191 -0.79 -20.92 -6.13
C GLU A 191 -1.66 -19.68 -5.83
N LYS A 192 -2.27 -19.10 -6.88
CA LYS A 192 -3.15 -17.93 -6.72
C LYS A 192 -4.39 -18.27 -5.91
N LYS A 193 -4.94 -19.46 -6.12
CA LYS A 193 -6.13 -19.95 -5.40
C LYS A 193 -5.83 -20.12 -3.91
N ILE A 194 -4.70 -20.73 -3.57
CA ILE A 194 -4.23 -20.85 -2.17
C ILE A 194 -4.07 -19.48 -1.53
N SER A 195 -3.43 -18.53 -2.23
CA SER A 195 -3.24 -17.16 -1.74
C SER A 195 -4.58 -16.45 -1.47
N ILE A 196 -5.58 -16.61 -2.35
CA ILE A 196 -6.93 -16.06 -2.15
C ILE A 196 -7.58 -16.66 -0.90
N ILE A 197 -7.48 -17.98 -0.70
CA ILE A 197 -8.03 -18.67 0.46
C ILE A 197 -7.37 -18.18 1.76
N LEU A 198 -6.05 -18.08 1.80
CA LEU A 198 -5.33 -17.59 2.98
C LEU A 198 -5.73 -16.15 3.33
N ASN A 199 -5.84 -15.28 2.31
CA ASN A 199 -6.31 -13.92 2.49
C ASN A 199 -7.76 -13.87 3.01
N LEU A 200 -8.62 -14.79 2.58
CA LEU A 200 -9.99 -14.91 3.07
C LEU A 200 -10.00 -15.30 4.55
N LEU A 201 -9.20 -16.30 4.95
CA LEU A 201 -9.10 -16.76 6.34
C LEU A 201 -8.56 -15.66 7.27
N ILE A 202 -7.55 -14.90 6.83
CA ILE A 202 -7.02 -13.75 7.58
C ILE A 202 -8.10 -12.68 7.75
N ARG A 203 -8.79 -12.29 6.68
CA ARG A 203 -9.83 -11.24 6.73
C ARG A 203 -11.00 -11.61 7.64
N LYS A 204 -11.28 -12.90 7.79
CA LYS A 204 -12.31 -13.42 8.69
C LYS A 204 -11.81 -13.66 10.12
N ASN A 205 -10.53 -13.36 10.41
CA ASN A 205 -9.87 -13.60 11.68
C ASN A 205 -9.92 -15.07 12.12
N PHE A 206 -9.92 -16.01 11.17
CA PHE A 206 -9.79 -17.43 11.48
C PHE A 206 -8.32 -17.83 11.67
N ILE A 207 -7.41 -17.13 10.99
CA ILE A 207 -5.97 -17.29 11.13
C ILE A 207 -5.30 -15.92 11.22
N ILE A 208 -4.09 -15.89 11.76
CA ILE A 208 -3.24 -14.70 11.86
C ILE A 208 -1.97 -14.95 11.05
N PHE A 209 -1.45 -13.93 10.38
CA PHE A 209 -0.14 -13.96 9.77
C PHE A 209 0.84 -13.12 10.60
N GLN A 210 1.83 -13.77 11.21
CA GLN A 210 2.82 -13.13 12.07
C GLN A 210 4.21 -13.72 11.80
N ASN A 211 5.23 -12.86 11.71
CA ASN A 211 6.63 -13.27 11.52
C ASN A 211 6.86 -14.18 10.29
N GLY A 212 6.09 -13.97 9.21
CA GLY A 212 6.21 -14.79 8.00
C GLY A 212 5.51 -16.15 8.06
N ALA A 213 4.80 -16.45 9.15
CA ALA A 213 4.07 -17.70 9.35
C ALA A 213 2.58 -17.46 9.66
N PHE A 214 1.75 -18.43 9.30
CA PHE A 214 0.33 -18.48 9.64
C PHE A 214 0.13 -19.25 10.95
N LEU A 215 -0.74 -18.72 11.81
CA LEU A 215 -1.10 -19.29 13.10
C LEU A 215 -2.62 -19.28 13.29
N VAL A 216 -3.13 -20.18 14.12
CA VAL A 216 -4.51 -20.18 14.65
C VAL A 216 -4.47 -19.85 16.14
#